data_AF-B9Z322-F1
#
_entry.id   AF-B9Z322-F1
#
_cell.length_a   1.000
_cell.length_b   1.000
_cell.length_c   1.000
_cell.angle_alpha   90.00
_cell.angle_beta   90.00
_cell.angle_gamma   90.00
#
_symmetry.space_group_name_H-M   'P 1'
#
loop_
_entity.id
_entity.type
_entity.pdbx_description
1 polymer ?
#
loop_
_entity_poly.entity_id
_entity_poly.type
_entity_poly.pdbx_seq_one_letter_code
_entity_poly.pdbx_strand_id
1 'polypeptide(L)'
;MQNHLINFMQAEYESRRYISRDQISFEEKKKIVQYLENPVSCGLWHLNADWLPNAGITEDIWMALKEETNGKDKIAIRSGKRQRYIGLNEVWWRKISEELHSTISFVVGFFDYLARQDAQQPEDNEQFGAEHETVQQILDLIDIEPIKKKYSEALELFKSSIWHSEFKAIMSIGDPIRLNRGTFLIQKGPRDGCLAAISWDPAPLNDLKGFLSAVGKVANTTLMPVFSPEEEVFAPYFIFLGMAFDLIIPQEHLRPLVGKAVAHFTDENYTDCVSAIGLASEDVLTQIYETLYREQLTKGLTLGQLADELHAKAAARFKKKEESVPDFSSLYPDIKAAVDDANLSPARVAELLRKLLNLSAETNRHLQARIDKIGKPERRVAIWPELVNHSVNELIRYRNAASHKSRIPIGPMECRRAVFSFVVLLRWWLRERTLIDWSKSADEILKDSVERHSKG
;
A
#
# COMPACT_ATOMS: atom_id res chain seq x y z
N MET A 1 -6.81 31.11 2.44
CA MET A 1 -6.33 30.57 1.16
C MET A 1 -5.86 29.11 1.28
N GLN A 2 -5.05 28.71 2.27
CA GLN A 2 -4.62 27.31 2.46
C GLN A 2 -5.77 26.30 2.71
N ASN A 3 -6.82 26.66 3.46
CA ASN A 3 -7.97 25.77 3.70
C ASN A 3 -8.83 25.53 2.44
N HIS A 4 -8.80 26.43 1.45
CA HIS A 4 -9.53 26.23 0.20
C HIS A 4 -8.80 25.29 -0.75
N LEU A 5 -7.46 25.29 -0.74
CA LEU A 5 -6.64 24.36 -1.52
C LEU A 5 -6.75 22.94 -0.96
N ILE A 6 -6.74 22.77 0.37
CA ILE A 6 -6.92 21.47 1.03
C ILE A 6 -8.32 20.89 0.74
N ASN A 7 -9.38 21.71 0.82
CA ASN A 7 -10.73 21.26 0.50
C ASN A 7 -10.94 20.98 -0.99
N PHE A 8 -10.27 21.72 -1.89
CA PHE A 8 -10.31 21.45 -3.33
C PHE A 8 -9.54 20.17 -3.69
N MET A 9 -8.37 19.93 -3.08
CA MET A 9 -7.60 18.69 -3.27
C MET A 9 -8.27 17.49 -2.62
N GLN A 10 -8.93 17.64 -1.47
CA GLN A 10 -9.80 16.60 -0.91
C GLN A 10 -10.99 16.32 -1.83
N ALA A 11 -11.62 17.34 -2.41
CA ALA A 11 -12.73 17.16 -3.34
C ALA A 11 -12.29 16.55 -4.68
N GLU A 12 -11.09 16.84 -5.18
CA GLU A 12 -10.54 16.24 -6.41
C GLU A 12 -10.03 14.80 -6.16
N TYR A 13 -9.46 14.55 -4.98
CA TYR A 13 -9.12 13.20 -4.52
C TYR A 13 -10.36 12.35 -4.24
N GLU A 14 -11.42 12.95 -3.69
CA GLU A 14 -12.73 12.32 -3.49
C GLU A 14 -13.48 12.13 -4.83
N SER A 15 -13.37 13.05 -5.79
CA SER A 15 -14.00 12.89 -7.11
C SER A 15 -13.32 11.80 -7.94
N ARG A 16 -11.98 11.71 -7.91
CA ARG A 16 -11.22 10.59 -8.52
C ARG A 16 -11.53 9.26 -7.82
N ARG A 17 -11.73 9.26 -6.49
CA ARG A 17 -12.23 8.10 -5.73
C ARG A 17 -13.59 7.61 -6.22
N TYR A 18 -14.49 8.49 -6.64
CA TYR A 18 -15.83 8.09 -7.10
C TYR A 18 -15.81 7.47 -8.50
N ILE A 19 -14.99 8.00 -9.43
CA ILE A 19 -14.94 7.50 -10.82
C ILE A 19 -14.25 6.12 -10.91
N SER A 20 -13.22 5.88 -10.09
CA SER A 20 -12.46 4.61 -10.07
C SER A 20 -13.23 3.44 -9.40
N ARG A 21 -14.13 3.70 -8.44
CA ARG A 21 -14.74 2.65 -7.61
C ARG A 21 -15.77 1.77 -8.31
N ASP A 22 -16.45 2.32 -9.31
CA ASP A 22 -17.50 1.63 -10.06
C ASP A 22 -16.94 0.77 -11.21
N GLN A 23 -15.66 0.95 -11.56
CA GLN A 23 -15.00 0.20 -12.64
C GLN A 23 -14.28 -1.06 -12.18
N ILE A 24 -14.11 -1.25 -10.86
CA ILE A 24 -13.40 -2.40 -10.29
C ILE A 24 -14.40 -3.45 -9.79
N SER A 25 -14.32 -4.66 -10.34
CA SER A 25 -15.13 -5.80 -9.94
C SER A 25 -14.86 -6.25 -8.50
N PHE A 26 -15.77 -7.05 -7.94
CA PHE A 26 -15.61 -7.61 -6.59
C PHE A 26 -14.34 -8.49 -6.47
N GLU A 27 -14.06 -9.32 -7.48
CA GLU A 27 -12.87 -10.18 -7.49
C GLU A 27 -11.57 -9.37 -7.56
N GLU A 28 -11.56 -8.26 -8.32
CA GLU A 28 -10.41 -7.36 -8.35
C GLU A 28 -10.22 -6.65 -7.01
N LYS A 29 -11.29 -6.20 -6.35
CA LYS A 29 -11.20 -5.64 -4.99
C LYS A 29 -10.58 -6.63 -4.02
N LYS A 30 -10.91 -7.92 -4.14
CA LYS A 30 -10.31 -9.00 -3.33
C LYS A 30 -8.82 -9.17 -3.63
N LYS A 31 -8.41 -9.18 -4.91
CA LYS A 31 -6.98 -9.22 -5.30
C LYS A 31 -6.21 -8.01 -4.75
N ILE A 32 -6.80 -6.81 -4.81
CA ILE A 32 -6.20 -5.59 -4.25
C ILE A 32 -5.99 -5.71 -2.74
N VAL A 33 -7.00 -6.19 -1.99
CA VAL A 33 -6.89 -6.40 -0.54
C VAL A 33 -5.80 -7.42 -0.22
N GLN A 34 -5.74 -8.54 -0.97
CA GLN A 34 -4.69 -9.55 -0.81
C GLN A 34 -3.29 -8.97 -1.03
N TYR A 35 -3.12 -8.15 -2.07
CA TYR A 35 -1.87 -7.46 -2.35
C TYR A 35 -1.48 -6.48 -1.24
N LEU A 36 -2.42 -5.69 -0.73
CA LEU A 36 -2.13 -4.74 0.34
C LEU A 36 -1.71 -5.45 1.65
N GLU A 37 -2.20 -6.67 1.88
CA GLU A 37 -1.81 -7.51 3.01
C GLU A 37 -0.49 -8.26 2.78
N ASN A 38 -0.18 -8.66 1.54
CA ASN A 38 1.06 -9.37 1.20
C ASN A 38 1.49 -9.16 -0.28
N PRO A 39 2.18 -8.04 -0.59
CA PRO A 39 2.52 -7.65 -1.95
C PRO A 39 3.33 -8.70 -2.73
N VAL A 40 4.26 -9.37 -2.05
CA VAL A 40 5.20 -10.33 -2.66
C VAL A 40 4.48 -11.60 -3.14
N SER A 41 3.35 -11.95 -2.52
CA SER A 41 2.61 -13.17 -2.85
C SER A 41 1.68 -13.07 -4.07
N CYS A 42 1.40 -11.86 -4.55
CA CYS A 42 0.31 -11.64 -5.51
C CYS A 42 0.73 -11.65 -6.99
N GLY A 43 2.03 -11.62 -7.30
CA GLY A 43 2.56 -11.83 -8.65
C GLY A 43 2.03 -10.87 -9.71
N LEU A 44 2.33 -9.58 -9.58
CA LEU A 44 1.98 -8.57 -10.57
C LEU A 44 2.80 -8.73 -11.85
N TRP A 45 2.20 -8.41 -13.00
CA TRP A 45 2.92 -8.22 -14.26
C TRP A 45 3.16 -6.74 -14.50
N HIS A 46 4.30 -6.43 -15.11
CA HIS A 46 4.73 -5.08 -15.40
C HIS A 46 5.18 -4.96 -16.84
N LEU A 47 4.65 -3.93 -17.51
CA LEU A 47 5.04 -3.47 -18.83
C LEU A 47 5.83 -2.17 -18.66
N ASN A 48 7.08 -2.17 -19.11
CA ASN A 48 7.88 -0.98 -19.32
C ASN A 48 8.09 -0.77 -20.81
N ALA A 49 8.01 0.47 -21.27
CA ALA A 49 8.36 0.82 -22.64
C ALA A 49 8.87 2.26 -22.74
N ASP A 50 9.76 2.52 -23.70
CA ASP A 50 10.15 3.87 -24.06
C ASP A 50 9.02 4.50 -24.89
N TRP A 51 8.65 5.73 -24.55
CA TRP A 51 7.63 6.46 -25.30
C TRP A 51 8.28 7.28 -26.41
N LEU A 52 7.72 7.19 -27.62
CA LEU A 52 8.21 7.93 -28.78
C LEU A 52 7.27 9.11 -29.08
N PRO A 53 7.55 10.33 -28.57
CA PRO A 53 6.62 11.45 -28.67
C PRO A 53 6.35 11.89 -30.12
N ASN A 54 7.41 12.04 -30.93
CA ASN A 54 7.33 12.54 -32.31
C ASN A 54 7.51 11.41 -33.33
N ALA A 55 6.75 10.33 -33.16
CA ALA A 55 6.81 9.18 -34.05
C ALA A 55 5.42 8.54 -34.22
N GLY A 56 5.32 7.69 -35.24
CA GLY A 56 4.12 6.90 -35.51
C GLY A 56 2.90 7.78 -35.78
N ILE A 57 1.75 7.34 -35.31
CA ILE A 57 0.46 7.94 -35.68
C ILE A 57 0.35 9.41 -35.30
N THR A 58 0.94 9.81 -34.17
CA THR A 58 0.85 11.19 -33.69
C THR A 58 1.63 12.15 -34.58
N GLU A 59 2.73 11.70 -35.20
CA GLU A 59 3.48 12.52 -36.17
C GLU A 59 2.72 12.65 -37.49
N ASP A 60 2.12 11.56 -37.99
CA ASP A 60 1.29 11.63 -39.20
C ASP A 60 0.08 12.56 -39.03
N ILE A 61 -0.60 12.48 -37.88
CA ILE A 61 -1.69 13.40 -37.52
C ILE A 61 -1.18 14.84 -37.44
N TRP A 62 -0.04 15.06 -36.81
CA TRP A 62 0.56 16.39 -36.68
C TRP A 62 0.89 17.01 -38.03
N MET A 63 1.45 16.21 -38.95
CA MET A 63 1.78 16.66 -40.30
C MET A 63 0.53 16.96 -41.12
N ALA A 64 -0.51 16.12 -41.05
CA ALA A 64 -1.79 16.38 -41.69
C ALA A 64 -2.44 17.67 -41.16
N LEU A 65 -2.39 17.89 -39.85
CA LEU A 65 -2.90 19.11 -39.22
C LEU A 65 -2.13 20.35 -39.70
N LYS A 66 -0.80 20.29 -39.77
CA LYS A 66 0.02 21.40 -40.29
C LYS A 66 -0.26 21.71 -41.76
N GLU A 67 -0.45 20.69 -42.59
CA GLU A 67 -0.79 20.87 -44.00
C GLU A 67 -2.13 21.59 -44.17
N GLU A 68 -3.16 21.14 -43.45
CA GLU A 68 -4.50 21.72 -43.55
C GLU A 68 -4.59 23.14 -42.95
N THR A 69 -3.75 23.44 -41.96
CA THR A 69 -3.71 24.75 -41.29
C THR A 69 -2.72 25.74 -41.92
N ASN A 70 -1.96 25.33 -42.94
CA ASN A 70 -0.88 26.13 -43.51
C ASN A 70 -1.40 27.47 -44.05
N GLY A 71 -0.80 28.58 -43.60
CA GLY A 71 -1.16 29.94 -44.01
C GLY A 71 -2.52 30.44 -43.50
N LYS A 72 -3.18 29.73 -42.57
CA LYS A 72 -4.44 30.14 -41.96
C LYS A 72 -4.19 30.71 -40.55
N ASP A 73 -4.76 31.87 -40.24
CA ASP A 73 -4.72 32.43 -38.87
C ASP A 73 -5.88 31.94 -38.00
N LYS A 74 -6.97 31.50 -38.63
CA LYS A 74 -8.17 30.97 -37.97
C LYS A 74 -8.78 29.86 -38.81
N ILE A 75 -9.36 28.86 -38.15
CA ILE A 75 -10.12 27.80 -38.82
C ILE A 75 -11.52 27.70 -38.22
N ALA A 76 -12.49 27.41 -39.06
CA ALA A 76 -13.83 27.09 -38.66
C ALA A 76 -13.97 25.60 -38.34
N ILE A 77 -14.39 25.28 -37.13
CA ILE A 77 -14.74 23.94 -36.69
C ILE A 77 -16.26 23.84 -36.60
N ARG A 78 -16.84 22.81 -37.19
CA ARG A 78 -18.28 22.52 -37.11
C ARG A 78 -18.53 21.55 -35.96
N SER A 79 -19.14 22.05 -34.89
CA SER A 79 -19.66 21.21 -33.81
C SER A 79 -21.19 21.13 -33.97
N GLY A 80 -21.65 20.04 -34.57
CA GLY A 80 -23.05 19.86 -34.95
C GLY A 80 -23.56 20.97 -35.87
N LYS A 81 -24.61 21.70 -35.45
CA LYS A 81 -25.20 22.82 -36.22
C LYS A 81 -24.46 24.16 -36.06
N ARG A 82 -23.47 24.26 -35.16
CA ARG A 82 -22.77 25.51 -34.86
C ARG A 82 -21.36 25.50 -35.45
N GLN A 83 -20.96 26.62 -36.03
CA GLN A 83 -19.62 26.84 -36.55
C GLN A 83 -18.86 27.76 -35.59
N ARG A 84 -17.75 27.28 -35.03
CA ARG A 84 -16.87 28.03 -34.12
C ARG A 84 -15.56 28.33 -34.84
N TYR A 85 -15.05 29.55 -34.71
CA TYR A 85 -13.72 29.89 -35.22
C TYR A 85 -12.68 29.75 -34.12
N ILE A 86 -11.61 29.02 -34.38
CA ILE A 86 -10.47 28.87 -33.49
C ILE A 86 -9.29 29.66 -34.07
N GLY A 87 -8.63 30.46 -33.23
CA GLY A 87 -7.40 31.15 -33.60
C GLY A 87 -6.19 30.23 -33.47
N LEU A 88 -5.39 30.15 -34.53
CA LEU A 88 -4.17 29.33 -34.60
C LEU A 88 -2.98 30.13 -34.08
N ASN A 89 -2.92 30.33 -32.76
CA ASN A 89 -1.80 31.00 -32.10
C ASN A 89 -0.81 29.99 -31.47
N GLU A 90 0.34 30.49 -31.02
CA GLU A 90 1.37 29.64 -30.39
C GLU A 90 0.85 28.84 -29.19
N VAL A 91 -0.06 29.44 -28.40
CA VAL A 91 -0.64 28.78 -27.22
C VAL A 91 -1.47 27.56 -27.62
N TRP A 92 -2.28 27.69 -28.68
CA TRP A 92 -3.07 26.59 -29.22
C TRP A 92 -2.16 25.49 -29.76
N TRP A 93 -1.16 25.84 -30.57
CA TRP A 93 -0.21 24.88 -31.13
C TRP A 93 0.55 24.09 -30.06
N ARG A 94 0.99 24.78 -28.99
CA ARG A 94 1.65 24.12 -27.86
C ARG A 94 0.70 23.15 -27.15
N LYS A 95 -0.54 23.56 -26.87
CA LYS A 95 -1.55 22.69 -26.22
C LYS A 95 -1.82 21.44 -27.06
N ILE A 96 -2.04 21.60 -28.37
CA ILE A 96 -2.29 20.47 -29.27
C ILE A 96 -1.08 19.54 -29.31
N SER A 97 0.13 20.09 -29.44
CA SER A 97 1.36 19.30 -29.49
C SER A 97 1.57 18.49 -28.20
N GLU A 98 1.37 19.10 -27.03
CA GLU A 98 1.46 18.41 -25.74
C GLU A 98 0.45 17.27 -25.62
N GLU A 99 -0.82 17.51 -25.97
CA GLU A 99 -1.86 16.48 -25.92
C GLU A 99 -1.62 15.35 -26.91
N LEU A 100 -1.25 15.70 -28.15
CA LEU A 100 -1.02 14.76 -29.25
C LEU A 100 0.19 13.85 -28.99
N HIS A 101 1.33 14.44 -28.59
CA HIS A 101 2.59 13.70 -28.52
C HIS A 101 2.86 13.10 -27.14
N SER A 102 2.30 13.66 -26.05
CA SER A 102 2.66 13.30 -24.68
C SER A 102 1.50 12.69 -23.87
N THR A 103 0.42 12.24 -24.51
CA THR A 103 -0.66 11.52 -23.84
C THR A 103 -1.02 10.22 -24.56
N ILE A 104 -1.32 9.19 -23.77
CA ILE A 104 -1.87 7.93 -24.29
C ILE A 104 -3.36 8.06 -24.59
N SER A 105 -4.07 8.88 -23.81
CA SER A 105 -5.51 9.13 -23.96
C SER A 105 -5.86 9.71 -25.33
N PHE A 106 -5.00 10.55 -25.93
CA PHE A 106 -5.23 11.03 -27.30
C PHE A 106 -5.24 9.87 -28.30
N VAL A 107 -4.19 9.03 -28.28
CA VAL A 107 -4.04 7.90 -29.21
C VAL A 107 -5.22 6.95 -29.07
N VAL A 108 -5.54 6.56 -27.84
CA VAL A 108 -6.65 5.66 -27.55
C VAL A 108 -7.99 6.29 -27.92
N GLY A 109 -8.18 7.59 -27.66
CA GLY A 109 -9.39 8.33 -28.02
C GLY A 109 -9.62 8.44 -29.52
N PHE A 110 -8.56 8.61 -30.30
CA PHE A 110 -8.63 8.57 -31.76
C PHE A 110 -9.14 7.21 -32.26
N PHE A 111 -8.62 6.10 -31.74
CA PHE A 111 -9.09 4.77 -32.15
C PHE A 111 -10.48 4.40 -31.60
N ASP A 112 -10.84 4.88 -30.41
CA ASP A 112 -12.21 4.75 -29.89
C ASP A 112 -13.22 5.46 -30.80
N TYR A 113 -12.89 6.67 -31.26
CA TYR A 113 -13.71 7.40 -32.24
C TYR A 113 -13.90 6.60 -33.54
N LEU A 114 -12.82 6.07 -34.13
CA LEU A 114 -12.90 5.26 -35.34
C LEU A 114 -13.73 3.97 -35.14
N ALA A 115 -13.57 3.30 -34.00
CA ALA A 115 -14.32 2.09 -33.69
C ALA A 115 -15.83 2.36 -33.54
N ARG A 116 -16.21 3.48 -32.90
CA ARG A 116 -17.60 3.91 -32.75
C ARG A 116 -18.25 4.26 -34.10
N GLN A 117 -17.52 4.93 -35.00
CA GLN A 117 -18.00 5.20 -36.36
C GLN A 117 -18.29 3.91 -37.14
N ASP A 118 -17.38 2.94 -37.10
CA ASP A 118 -17.54 1.66 -37.80
C ASP A 118 -18.70 0.82 -37.22
N ALA A 119 -18.98 0.97 -35.91
CA ALA A 119 -20.07 0.26 -35.22
C ALA A 119 -21.47 0.85 -35.46
N GLN A 120 -21.59 1.95 -36.21
CA GLN A 120 -22.85 2.68 -36.45
C GLN A 120 -23.61 3.02 -35.16
N GLN A 121 -22.89 3.19 -34.04
CA GLN A 121 -23.52 3.71 -32.83
C GLN A 121 -23.88 5.17 -33.07
N PRO A 122 -25.10 5.62 -32.73
CA PRO A 122 -25.50 7.00 -32.97
C PRO A 122 -24.47 7.94 -32.35
N GLU A 123 -24.05 8.94 -33.12
CA GLU A 123 -23.37 10.13 -32.61
C GLU A 123 -24.33 10.84 -31.64
N ASP A 124 -24.45 10.37 -30.41
CA ASP A 124 -24.69 11.29 -29.32
C ASP A 124 -23.42 12.14 -29.23
N ASN A 125 -23.37 13.19 -30.07
CA ASN A 125 -22.33 14.22 -30.11
C ASN A 125 -22.15 14.93 -28.74
N GLU A 126 -22.89 14.54 -27.71
CA GLU A 126 -22.80 14.99 -26.33
C GLU A 126 -22.05 14.01 -25.39
N GLN A 127 -21.64 12.81 -25.86
CA GLN A 127 -20.93 11.83 -25.00
C GLN A 127 -19.43 12.09 -24.87
N PHE A 128 -18.84 12.85 -25.79
CA PHE A 128 -17.50 13.38 -25.59
C PHE A 128 -17.62 14.56 -24.61
N GLY A 129 -17.42 14.29 -23.32
CA GLY A 129 -17.27 15.34 -22.32
C GLY A 129 -16.20 16.37 -22.72
N ALA A 130 -16.12 17.49 -22.01
CA ALA A 130 -15.15 18.57 -22.26
C ALA A 130 -13.68 18.09 -22.39
N GLU A 131 -13.39 16.89 -21.89
CA GLU A 131 -12.09 16.22 -21.88
C GLU A 131 -11.65 15.66 -23.25
N HIS A 132 -12.57 15.50 -24.22
CA HIS A 132 -12.28 15.07 -25.58
C HIS A 132 -12.33 16.19 -26.62
N GLU A 133 -12.50 17.44 -26.18
CA GLU A 133 -12.59 18.62 -27.08
C GLU A 133 -11.37 18.68 -28.02
N THR A 134 -10.17 18.37 -27.51
CA THR A 134 -8.94 18.37 -28.33
C THR A 134 -8.95 17.30 -29.42
N VAL A 135 -9.38 16.07 -29.11
CA VAL A 135 -9.45 14.97 -30.08
C VAL A 135 -10.45 15.33 -31.17
N GLN A 136 -11.65 15.76 -30.78
CA GLN A 136 -12.69 16.17 -31.73
C GLN A 136 -12.24 17.35 -32.61
N GLN A 137 -11.59 18.36 -32.03
CA GLN A 137 -11.06 19.49 -32.79
C GLN A 137 -10.06 19.04 -33.87
N ILE A 138 -9.18 18.09 -33.58
CA ILE A 138 -8.20 17.59 -34.55
C ILE A 138 -8.92 16.77 -35.64
N LEU A 139 -9.86 15.89 -35.24
CA LEU A 139 -10.63 15.06 -36.15
C LEU A 139 -11.49 15.87 -37.13
N ASP A 140 -12.07 16.99 -36.68
CA ASP A 140 -12.86 17.89 -37.52
C ASP A 140 -12.01 18.66 -38.54
N LEU A 141 -10.69 18.71 -38.35
CA LEU A 141 -9.76 19.46 -39.19
C LEU A 141 -9.12 18.61 -40.27
N ILE A 142 -8.72 17.37 -39.97
CA ILE A 142 -7.92 16.56 -40.90
C ILE A 142 -8.77 15.53 -41.66
N ASP A 143 -8.32 15.14 -42.85
CA ASP A 143 -8.85 13.94 -43.51
C ASP A 143 -8.31 12.69 -42.78
N ILE A 144 -9.21 11.97 -42.11
CA ILE A 144 -8.88 10.80 -41.29
C ILE A 144 -8.66 9.53 -42.12
N GLU A 145 -9.17 9.46 -43.35
CA GLU A 145 -9.17 8.22 -44.14
C GLU A 145 -7.76 7.72 -44.51
N PRO A 146 -6.80 8.57 -44.92
CA PRO A 146 -5.42 8.15 -45.16
C PRO A 146 -4.76 7.55 -43.91
N ILE A 147 -5.02 8.15 -42.74
CA ILE A 147 -4.46 7.72 -41.45
C ILE A 147 -5.10 6.39 -41.04
N LYS A 148 -6.43 6.29 -41.12
CA LYS A 148 -7.19 5.05 -40.86
C LYS A 148 -6.68 3.89 -41.71
N LYS A 149 -6.43 4.13 -43.01
CA LYS A 149 -5.90 3.12 -43.93
C LYS A 149 -4.49 2.68 -43.55
N LYS A 150 -3.60 3.65 -43.25
CA LYS A 150 -2.21 3.39 -42.86
C LYS A 150 -2.11 2.56 -41.57
N TYR A 151 -3.00 2.83 -40.61
CA TYR A 151 -3.03 2.16 -39.29
C TYR A 151 -4.16 1.13 -39.16
N SER A 152 -4.57 0.51 -40.25
CA SER A 152 -5.67 -0.46 -40.27
C SER A 152 -5.41 -1.69 -39.39
N GLU A 153 -4.18 -2.20 -39.36
CA GLU A 153 -3.79 -3.30 -38.45
C GLU A 153 -3.96 -2.91 -36.97
N ALA A 154 -3.54 -1.70 -36.60
CA ALA A 154 -3.71 -1.20 -35.25
C ALA A 154 -5.19 -1.01 -34.88
N LEU A 155 -6.04 -0.61 -35.84
CA LEU A 155 -7.47 -0.47 -35.63
C LEU A 155 -8.15 -1.83 -35.38
N GLU A 156 -7.76 -2.87 -36.12
CA GLU A 156 -8.29 -4.23 -35.91
C GLU A 156 -7.83 -4.82 -34.56
N LEU A 157 -6.57 -4.58 -34.17
CA LEU A 157 -6.08 -4.92 -32.83
C LEU A 157 -6.87 -4.17 -31.75
N PHE A 158 -7.09 -2.88 -31.93
CA PHE A 158 -7.85 -2.07 -30.97
C PHE A 158 -9.28 -2.59 -30.79
N LYS A 159 -10.00 -2.85 -31.88
CA LYS A 159 -11.38 -3.37 -31.85
C LYS A 159 -11.49 -4.73 -31.19
N SER A 160 -10.54 -5.63 -31.46
CA SER A 160 -10.59 -7.02 -30.96
C SER A 160 -10.14 -7.14 -29.50
N SER A 161 -9.13 -6.37 -29.09
CA SER A 161 -8.47 -6.54 -27.79
C SER A 161 -8.80 -5.47 -26.75
N ILE A 162 -9.06 -4.23 -27.17
CA ILE A 162 -9.17 -3.08 -26.28
C ILE A 162 -10.63 -2.61 -26.17
N TRP A 163 -11.30 -2.47 -27.32
CA TRP A 163 -12.59 -1.81 -27.42
C TRP A 163 -13.77 -2.70 -27.01
N HIS A 164 -14.71 -2.10 -26.29
CA HIS A 164 -16.04 -2.63 -25.99
C HIS A 164 -17.02 -1.46 -25.79
N SER A 165 -18.32 -1.74 -25.69
CA SER A 165 -19.36 -0.69 -25.62
C SER A 165 -19.19 0.30 -24.46
N GLU A 166 -18.74 -0.19 -23.31
CA GLU A 166 -18.49 0.61 -22.10
C GLU A 166 -17.07 1.18 -22.00
N PHE A 167 -16.24 1.02 -23.04
CA PHE A 167 -14.84 1.45 -22.99
C PHE A 167 -14.73 2.97 -22.87
N LYS A 168 -13.83 3.44 -22.01
CA LYS A 168 -13.51 4.86 -21.85
C LYS A 168 -12.07 5.10 -22.28
N ALA A 169 -11.88 5.99 -23.24
CA ALA A 169 -10.56 6.30 -23.78
C ALA A 169 -9.65 7.13 -22.85
N ILE A 170 -10.20 7.64 -21.75
CA ILE A 170 -9.44 8.41 -20.77
C ILE A 170 -8.61 7.45 -19.92
N MET A 171 -7.30 7.58 -20.04
CA MET A 171 -6.33 6.76 -19.32
C MET A 171 -5.46 7.67 -18.44
N SER A 172 -5.76 7.66 -17.14
CA SER A 172 -5.03 8.41 -16.13
C SER A 172 -4.09 7.51 -15.34
N ILE A 173 -3.02 8.10 -14.81
CA ILE A 173 -2.12 7.40 -13.89
C ILE A 173 -2.91 6.97 -12.66
N GLY A 174 -2.78 5.70 -12.29
CA GLY A 174 -3.42 5.10 -11.13
C GLY A 174 -4.89 4.71 -11.31
N ASP A 175 -5.53 5.02 -12.44
CA ASP A 175 -6.93 4.63 -12.67
C ASP A 175 -7.02 3.23 -13.30
N PRO A 176 -8.00 2.40 -12.89
CA PRO A 176 -8.25 1.09 -13.45
C PRO A 176 -8.78 1.20 -14.88
N ILE A 177 -8.05 0.62 -15.83
CA ILE A 177 -8.43 0.61 -17.24
C ILE A 177 -8.81 -0.82 -17.63
N ARG A 178 -10.11 -1.00 -17.90
CA ARG A 178 -10.68 -2.29 -18.30
C ARG A 178 -10.55 -2.49 -19.81
N LEU A 179 -10.02 -3.63 -20.19
CA LEU A 179 -9.95 -4.15 -21.56
C LEU A 179 -10.77 -5.45 -21.66
N ASN A 180 -10.91 -5.99 -22.88
CA ASN A 180 -11.63 -7.25 -23.10
C ASN A 180 -11.03 -8.43 -22.33
N ARG A 181 -9.70 -8.45 -22.15
CA ARG A 181 -8.97 -9.57 -21.54
C ARG A 181 -8.45 -9.29 -20.13
N GLY A 182 -8.92 -8.23 -19.49
CA GLY A 182 -8.55 -7.90 -18.11
C GLY A 182 -8.38 -6.40 -17.88
N THR A 183 -7.87 -6.06 -16.70
CA THR A 183 -7.69 -4.67 -16.27
C THR A 183 -6.23 -4.39 -16.01
N PHE A 184 -5.76 -3.20 -16.35
CA PHE A 184 -4.42 -2.73 -16.01
C PHE A 184 -4.46 -1.34 -15.38
N LEU A 185 -3.33 -0.92 -14.82
CA LEU A 185 -3.10 0.40 -14.24
C LEU A 185 -1.88 1.03 -14.86
N ILE A 186 -1.96 2.32 -15.20
CA ILE A 186 -0.78 3.09 -15.58
C ILE A 186 -0.09 3.57 -14.31
N GLN A 187 1.19 3.20 -14.13
CA GLN A 187 2.03 3.72 -13.05
C GLN A 187 2.79 4.97 -13.47
N LYS A 188 3.22 5.03 -14.74
CA LYS A 188 3.97 6.15 -15.29
C LYS A 188 3.53 6.43 -16.71
N GLY A 189 3.28 7.70 -17.01
CA GLY A 189 2.69 8.13 -18.27
C GLY A 189 3.72 8.71 -19.26
N PRO A 190 3.33 8.84 -20.54
CA PRO A 190 4.19 9.32 -21.62
C PRO A 190 4.95 10.64 -21.43
N ARG A 191 4.46 11.53 -20.55
CA ARG A 191 5.09 12.83 -20.27
C ARG A 191 6.52 12.69 -19.72
N ASP A 192 6.82 11.56 -19.11
CA ASP A 192 8.15 11.25 -18.57
C ASP A 192 9.05 10.52 -19.58
N GLY A 193 8.65 10.44 -20.85
CA GLY A 193 9.39 9.74 -21.91
C GLY A 193 9.30 8.21 -21.85
N CYS A 194 8.50 7.65 -20.93
CA CYS A 194 8.26 6.22 -20.86
C CYS A 194 6.81 5.90 -20.49
N LEU A 195 6.41 4.65 -20.66
CA LEU A 195 5.16 4.09 -20.22
C LEU A 195 5.46 2.92 -19.28
N ALA A 196 4.91 2.99 -18.06
CA ALA A 196 4.93 1.90 -17.10
C ALA A 196 3.50 1.53 -16.73
N ALA A 197 3.13 0.26 -16.88
CA ALA A 197 1.80 -0.23 -16.59
C ALA A 197 1.83 -1.60 -15.90
N ILE A 198 0.90 -1.85 -14.99
CA ILE A 198 0.82 -3.11 -14.24
C ILE A 198 -0.54 -3.78 -14.38
N SER A 199 -0.57 -5.08 -14.19
CA SER A 199 -1.79 -5.88 -14.18
C SER A 199 -1.59 -7.14 -13.33
N TRP A 200 -2.68 -7.75 -12.88
CA TRP A 200 -2.65 -9.09 -12.29
C TRP A 200 -2.32 -10.17 -13.33
N ASP A 201 -2.66 -9.91 -14.59
CA ASP A 201 -2.56 -10.85 -15.69
C ASP A 201 -1.76 -10.25 -16.87
N PRO A 202 -0.96 -11.03 -17.59
CA PRO A 202 -0.14 -10.52 -18.69
C PRO A 202 -0.95 -10.13 -19.93
N ALA A 203 -2.16 -10.69 -20.09
CA ALA A 203 -3.00 -10.51 -21.27
C ALA A 203 -3.33 -9.03 -21.58
N PRO A 204 -3.90 -8.23 -20.65
CA PRO A 204 -4.20 -6.83 -20.92
C PRO A 204 -2.95 -5.98 -21.22
N LEU A 205 -1.80 -6.32 -20.63
CA LEU A 205 -0.53 -5.62 -20.92
C LEU A 205 0.02 -5.99 -22.29
N ASN A 206 -0.14 -7.23 -22.73
CA ASN A 206 0.19 -7.65 -24.10
C ASN A 206 -0.70 -6.95 -25.13
N ASP A 207 -1.99 -6.78 -24.84
CA ASP A 207 -2.93 -6.03 -25.69
C ASP A 207 -2.49 -4.58 -25.85
N LEU A 208 -2.21 -3.92 -24.73
CA LEU A 208 -1.72 -2.54 -24.71
C LEU A 208 -0.40 -2.42 -25.48
N LYS A 209 0.56 -3.30 -25.21
CA LYS A 209 1.86 -3.34 -25.89
C LYS A 209 1.68 -3.52 -27.40
N GLY A 210 0.89 -4.50 -27.82
CA GLY A 210 0.65 -4.81 -29.24
C GLY A 210 0.07 -3.63 -29.98
N PHE A 211 -0.99 -3.02 -29.43
CA PHE A 211 -1.61 -1.83 -29.98
C PHE A 211 -0.63 -0.65 -30.08
N LEU A 212 0.06 -0.30 -28.99
CA LEU A 212 0.98 0.84 -28.95
C LEU A 212 2.19 0.66 -29.88
N SER A 213 2.62 -0.58 -30.08
CA SER A 213 3.70 -0.91 -31.01
C SER A 213 3.23 -0.75 -32.46
N ALA A 214 2.01 -1.21 -32.77
CA ALA A 214 1.41 -1.09 -34.11
C ALA A 214 1.19 0.37 -34.53
N VAL A 215 0.88 1.26 -33.58
CA VAL A 215 0.78 2.72 -33.86
C VAL A 215 2.12 3.46 -33.81
N GLY A 216 3.21 2.75 -33.52
CA GLY A 216 4.58 3.29 -33.50
C GLY A 216 4.88 4.23 -32.33
N LYS A 217 4.21 4.05 -31.17
CA LYS A 217 4.34 4.94 -30.01
C LYS A 217 5.25 4.43 -28.91
N VAL A 218 5.59 3.14 -28.93
CA VAL A 218 6.49 2.54 -27.95
C VAL A 218 7.64 1.78 -28.60
N ALA A 219 8.79 1.78 -27.91
CA ALA A 219 9.97 0.99 -28.24
C ALA A 219 10.54 0.31 -26.98
N ASN A 220 11.52 -0.57 -27.16
CA ASN A 220 12.27 -1.24 -26.08
C ASN A 220 11.36 -1.86 -24.99
N THR A 221 10.26 -2.46 -25.42
CA THR A 221 9.21 -2.95 -24.52
C THR A 221 9.68 -4.15 -23.72
N THR A 222 9.52 -4.12 -22.40
CA THR A 222 9.75 -5.25 -21.49
C THR A 222 8.45 -5.59 -20.79
N LEU A 223 8.02 -6.86 -20.88
CA LEU A 223 6.87 -7.39 -20.14
C LEU A 223 7.35 -8.56 -19.29
N MET A 224 7.25 -8.43 -17.98
CA MET A 224 7.73 -9.45 -17.04
C MET A 224 6.90 -9.47 -15.77
N PRO A 225 6.84 -10.60 -15.07
CA PRO A 225 6.27 -10.64 -13.74
C PRO A 225 7.25 -9.99 -12.74
N VAL A 226 6.70 -9.30 -11.75
CA VAL A 226 7.42 -8.55 -10.71
C VAL A 226 7.29 -9.28 -9.39
N PHE A 227 8.41 -9.85 -8.96
CA PHE A 227 8.56 -10.45 -7.64
C PHE A 227 9.73 -9.84 -6.86
N SER A 228 10.59 -9.07 -7.55
CA SER A 228 11.79 -8.44 -7.04
C SER A 228 12.34 -7.44 -8.08
N PRO A 229 13.10 -6.41 -7.69
CA PRO A 229 13.41 -6.04 -6.32
C PRO A 229 12.18 -5.48 -5.58
N GLU A 230 12.27 -5.37 -4.26
CA GLU A 230 11.12 -5.03 -3.40
C GLU A 230 10.51 -3.66 -3.79
N GLU A 231 11.34 -2.72 -4.23
CA GLU A 231 10.95 -1.40 -4.69
C GLU A 231 9.94 -1.44 -5.84
N GLU A 232 10.09 -2.38 -6.77
CA GLU A 232 9.15 -2.56 -7.89
C GLU A 232 7.83 -3.19 -7.41
N VAL A 233 7.92 -4.18 -6.50
CA VAL A 233 6.75 -4.83 -5.92
C VAL A 233 5.87 -3.81 -5.19
N PHE A 234 6.48 -2.88 -4.46
CA PHE A 234 5.78 -1.84 -3.68
C PHE A 234 5.45 -0.58 -4.48
N ALA A 235 5.96 -0.42 -5.71
CA ALA A 235 5.73 0.78 -6.51
C ALA A 235 4.24 1.20 -6.60
N PRO A 236 3.26 0.30 -6.81
CA PRO A 236 1.85 0.66 -6.88
C PRO A 236 1.10 0.71 -5.54
N TYR A 237 1.79 0.57 -4.40
CA TYR A 237 1.13 0.36 -3.11
C TYR A 237 0.10 1.45 -2.76
N PHE A 238 0.46 2.73 -2.98
CA PHE A 238 -0.44 3.86 -2.73
C PHE A 238 -1.64 3.91 -3.69
N ILE A 239 -1.46 3.50 -4.95
CA ILE A 239 -2.53 3.43 -5.94
C ILE A 239 -3.59 2.41 -5.47
N PHE A 240 -3.14 1.20 -5.13
CA PHE A 240 -4.01 0.14 -4.63
C PHE A 240 -4.67 0.50 -3.30
N LEU A 241 -3.95 1.14 -2.39
CA LEU A 241 -4.53 1.64 -1.14
C LEU A 241 -5.64 2.66 -1.39
N GLY A 242 -5.46 3.57 -2.36
CA GLY A 242 -6.48 4.54 -2.75
C GLY A 242 -7.79 3.87 -3.22
N MET A 243 -7.68 2.80 -4.00
CA MET A 243 -8.83 2.04 -4.54
C MET A 243 -9.59 1.26 -3.47
N ALA A 244 -8.87 0.63 -2.53
CA ALA A 244 -9.46 -0.22 -1.49
C ALA A 244 -9.54 0.46 -0.12
N PHE A 245 -9.41 1.80 -0.08
CA PHE A 245 -9.20 2.55 1.15
C PHE A 245 -10.24 2.25 2.24
N ASP A 246 -11.53 2.30 1.91
CA ASP A 246 -12.61 2.08 2.89
C ASP A 246 -12.72 0.62 3.33
N LEU A 247 -12.23 -0.32 2.52
CA LEU A 247 -12.23 -1.75 2.83
C LEU A 247 -11.06 -2.10 3.78
N ILE A 248 -9.92 -1.43 3.62
CA ILE A 248 -8.72 -1.65 4.42
C ILE A 248 -8.76 -0.84 5.73
N ILE A 249 -9.28 0.40 5.67
CA ILE A 249 -9.38 1.34 6.80
C ILE A 249 -10.87 1.56 7.15
N PRO A 250 -11.52 0.58 7.82
CA PRO A 250 -12.93 0.71 8.18
C PRO A 250 -13.16 1.73 9.30
N GLN A 251 -12.15 2.03 10.11
CA GLN A 251 -12.25 2.98 11.22
C GLN A 251 -12.25 4.42 10.72
N GLU A 252 -13.38 5.13 10.86
CA GLU A 252 -13.57 6.47 10.29
C GLU A 252 -12.57 7.50 10.79
N HIS A 253 -12.19 7.45 12.07
CA HIS A 253 -11.26 8.42 12.67
C HIS A 253 -9.82 8.27 12.17
N LEU A 254 -9.44 7.09 11.65
CA LEU A 254 -8.13 6.88 11.01
C LEU A 254 -8.08 7.43 9.57
N ARG A 255 -9.23 7.53 8.89
CA ARG A 255 -9.30 7.93 7.48
C ARG A 255 -8.66 9.29 7.18
N PRO A 256 -8.86 10.36 7.98
CA PRO A 256 -8.19 11.63 7.75
C PRO A 256 -6.67 11.55 7.83
N LEU A 257 -6.12 10.74 8.74
CA LEU A 257 -4.67 10.59 8.91
C LEU A 257 -4.04 9.86 7.72
N VAL A 258 -4.65 8.74 7.30
CA VAL A 258 -4.16 7.99 6.14
C VAL A 258 -4.38 8.79 4.84
N GLY A 259 -5.50 9.52 4.72
CA GLY A 259 -5.74 10.41 3.58
C GLY A 259 -4.68 11.50 3.46
N LYS A 260 -4.29 12.14 4.57
CA LYS A 260 -3.15 13.08 4.61
C LYS A 260 -1.84 12.43 4.18
N ALA A 261 -1.58 11.20 4.62
CA ALA A 261 -0.37 10.48 4.22
C ALA A 261 -0.30 10.26 2.71
N VAL A 262 -1.42 9.87 2.09
CA VAL A 262 -1.51 9.70 0.63
C VAL A 262 -1.24 11.04 -0.09
N ALA A 263 -1.86 12.13 0.36
CA ALA A 263 -1.63 13.45 -0.22
C ALA A 263 -0.16 13.87 -0.12
N HIS A 264 0.45 13.72 1.06
CA HIS A 264 1.87 14.02 1.26
C HIS A 264 2.80 13.17 0.40
N PHE A 265 2.45 11.89 0.15
CA PHE A 265 3.21 11.06 -0.77
C PHE A 265 3.14 11.57 -2.21
N THR A 266 1.96 11.98 -2.67
CA THR A 266 1.77 12.57 -4.01
C THR A 266 2.52 13.89 -4.16
N ASP A 267 2.59 14.70 -3.11
CA ASP A 267 3.34 15.97 -3.08
C ASP A 267 4.86 15.78 -2.87
N GLU A 268 5.36 14.55 -2.93
CA GLU A 268 6.75 14.17 -2.65
C GLU A 268 7.26 14.57 -1.25
N ASN A 269 6.35 14.86 -0.31
CA ASN A 269 6.65 15.16 1.07
C ASN A 269 6.66 13.88 1.92
N TYR A 270 7.69 13.08 1.72
CA TYR A 270 7.84 11.74 2.31
C TYR A 270 7.94 11.76 3.86
N THR A 271 8.52 12.81 4.44
CA THR A 271 8.66 12.94 5.90
C THR A 271 7.30 13.13 6.58
N ASP A 272 6.45 13.99 6.02
CA ASP A 272 5.11 14.23 6.57
C ASP A 272 4.16 13.05 6.28
N CYS A 273 4.36 12.34 5.16
CA CYS A 273 3.68 11.07 4.89
C CYS A 273 3.94 10.04 6.00
N VAL A 274 5.21 9.74 6.31
CA VAL A 274 5.57 8.81 7.38
C VAL A 274 5.07 9.30 8.75
N SER A 275 5.10 10.61 8.98
CA SER A 275 4.61 11.20 10.22
C SER A 275 3.11 10.99 10.42
N ALA A 276 2.29 11.20 9.38
CA ALA A 276 0.86 10.96 9.42
C ALA A 276 0.52 9.47 9.66
N ILE A 277 1.25 8.56 9.03
CA ILE A 277 1.12 7.11 9.26
C ILE A 277 1.56 6.70 10.67
N GLY A 278 2.61 7.34 11.20
CA GLY A 278 3.05 7.13 12.57
C GLY A 278 1.97 7.49 13.59
N LEU A 279 1.31 8.64 13.41
CA LEU A 279 0.18 9.05 14.26
C LEU A 279 -1.01 8.08 14.17
N ALA A 280 -1.33 7.60 12.96
CA ALA A 280 -2.38 6.59 12.79
C ALA A 280 -2.03 5.27 13.51
N SER A 281 -0.75 4.87 13.44
CA SER A 281 -0.24 3.69 14.15
C SER A 281 -0.26 3.86 15.67
N GLU A 282 0.04 5.05 16.20
CA GLU A 282 -0.04 5.37 17.63
C GLU A 282 -1.47 5.21 18.16
N ASP A 283 -2.45 5.66 17.39
CA ASP A 283 -3.87 5.48 17.74
C ASP A 283 -4.26 3.99 17.76
N VAL A 284 -3.83 3.20 16.77
CA VAL A 284 -4.08 1.75 16.76
C VAL A 284 -3.43 1.04 17.95
N LEU A 285 -2.17 1.36 18.27
CA LEU A 285 -1.49 0.80 19.45
C LEU A 285 -2.16 1.22 20.76
N THR A 286 -2.68 2.44 20.83
CA THR A 286 -3.47 2.90 21.98
C THR A 286 -4.74 2.08 22.12
N GLN A 287 -5.49 1.86 21.02
CA GLN A 287 -6.68 0.99 21.05
C GLN A 287 -6.34 -0.43 21.51
N ILE A 288 -5.22 -1.00 21.02
CA ILE A 288 -4.74 -2.32 21.44
C ILE A 288 -4.49 -2.32 22.95
N TYR A 289 -3.75 -1.33 23.45
CA TYR A 289 -3.43 -1.19 24.87
C TYR A 289 -4.72 -1.13 25.71
N GLU A 290 -5.60 -0.18 25.39
CA GLU A 290 -6.79 0.08 26.21
C GLU A 290 -7.76 -1.11 26.18
N THR A 291 -7.79 -1.85 25.07
CA THR A 291 -8.62 -3.04 24.93
C THR A 291 -8.06 -4.25 25.68
N LEU A 292 -6.78 -4.59 25.47
CA LEU A 292 -6.17 -5.77 26.08
C LEU A 292 -5.99 -5.61 27.59
N TYR A 293 -5.70 -4.39 28.05
CA TYR A 293 -5.47 -4.11 29.46
C TYR A 293 -6.73 -3.62 30.19
N ARG A 294 -7.77 -3.15 29.48
CA ARG A 294 -8.98 -2.51 30.04
C ARG A 294 -8.66 -1.29 30.91
N GLU A 295 -7.64 -0.56 30.51
CA GLU A 295 -7.12 0.61 31.21
C GLU A 295 -7.01 1.77 30.22
N GLN A 296 -7.35 2.99 30.63
CA GLN A 296 -7.10 4.16 29.79
C GLN A 296 -5.63 4.57 29.84
N LEU A 297 -5.10 4.97 28.68
CA LEU A 297 -3.75 5.52 28.62
C LEU A 297 -3.75 6.94 29.21
N THR A 298 -3.01 7.14 30.30
CA THR A 298 -3.05 8.41 31.06
C THR A 298 -2.16 9.51 30.49
N LYS A 299 -1.25 9.18 29.55
CA LYS A 299 -0.31 10.11 28.92
C LYS A 299 -0.16 9.78 27.44
N GLY A 300 0.04 10.81 26.61
CA GLY A 300 0.44 10.60 25.22
C GLY A 300 1.84 9.99 25.16
N LEU A 301 1.92 8.75 24.70
CA LEU A 301 3.16 8.01 24.48
C LEU A 301 3.47 7.97 22.98
N THR A 302 4.74 8.08 22.62
CA THR A 302 5.16 7.88 21.22
C THR A 302 5.01 6.41 20.82
N LEU A 303 5.01 6.14 19.51
CA LEU A 303 4.88 4.78 18.98
C LEU A 303 5.82 3.75 19.67
N GLY A 304 7.09 4.11 19.84
CA GLY A 304 8.08 3.24 20.50
C GLY A 304 7.76 3.02 21.98
N GLN A 305 7.37 4.09 22.69
CA GLN A 305 7.00 4.00 24.10
C GLN A 305 5.74 3.15 24.31
N LEU A 306 4.75 3.25 23.40
CA LEU A 306 3.55 2.41 23.43
C LEU A 306 3.89 0.93 23.24
N ALA A 307 4.73 0.61 22.24
CA ALA A 307 5.15 -0.76 21.99
C ALA A 307 5.92 -1.35 23.19
N ASP A 308 6.84 -0.58 23.78
CA ASP A 308 7.59 -1.00 24.96
C ASP A 308 6.68 -1.23 26.19
N GLU A 309 5.73 -0.32 26.44
CA GLU A 309 4.76 -0.44 27.55
C GLU A 309 3.87 -1.68 27.38
N LEU A 310 3.35 -1.90 26.16
CA LEU A 310 2.56 -3.09 25.82
C LEU A 310 3.33 -4.38 26.10
N HIS A 311 4.60 -4.47 25.71
CA HIS A 311 5.43 -5.65 25.97
C HIS A 311 5.80 -5.80 27.45
N ALA A 312 6.14 -4.70 28.13
CA ALA A 312 6.51 -4.71 29.54
C ALA A 312 5.35 -5.19 30.43
N LYS A 313 4.13 -4.68 30.19
CA LYS A 313 2.93 -5.12 30.90
C LYS A 313 2.59 -6.57 30.64
N ALA A 314 2.75 -7.03 29.40
CA ALA A 314 2.56 -8.43 29.10
C ALA A 314 3.56 -9.29 29.89
N ALA A 315 4.86 -8.99 29.77
CA ALA A 315 5.90 -9.73 30.48
C ALA A 315 5.66 -9.80 32.01
N ALA A 316 5.17 -8.72 32.63
CA ALA A 316 4.82 -8.71 34.04
C ALA A 316 3.73 -9.73 34.42
N ARG A 317 2.73 -9.95 33.54
CA ARG A 317 1.63 -10.90 33.76
C ARG A 317 2.01 -12.36 33.52
N PHE A 318 3.04 -12.61 32.71
CA PHE A 318 3.56 -13.96 32.44
C PHE A 318 4.82 -14.31 33.25
N LYS A 319 5.29 -13.40 34.12
CA LYS A 319 6.45 -13.65 34.97
C LYS A 319 6.17 -14.86 35.87
N LYS A 320 6.85 -15.99 35.60
CA LYS A 320 6.75 -17.18 36.45
C LYS A 320 7.18 -16.78 37.87
N LYS A 321 6.40 -17.22 38.87
CA LYS A 321 6.75 -17.10 40.29
C LYS A 321 8.20 -17.55 40.46
N GLU A 322 9.08 -16.66 40.92
CA GLU A 322 10.45 -17.04 41.23
C GLU A 322 10.37 -18.13 42.32
N GLU A 323 11.02 -19.27 42.07
CA GLU A 323 11.16 -20.31 43.09
C GLU A 323 11.88 -19.69 44.29
N SER A 324 11.30 -19.81 45.48
CA SER A 324 11.88 -19.31 46.71
C SER A 324 13.26 -19.93 46.93
N VAL A 325 14.25 -19.12 47.25
CA VAL A 325 15.60 -19.59 47.62
C VAL A 325 15.49 -20.48 48.86
N PRO A 326 16.01 -21.72 48.84
CA PRO A 326 16.05 -22.56 50.03
C PRO A 326 16.80 -21.85 51.18
N ASP A 327 16.18 -21.76 52.36
CA ASP A 327 16.72 -21.00 53.49
C ASP A 327 17.51 -21.88 54.47
N PHE A 328 18.85 -21.77 54.41
CA PHE A 328 19.77 -22.43 55.36
C PHE A 328 19.66 -21.91 56.78
N SER A 329 19.14 -20.69 56.97
CA SER A 329 19.02 -20.06 58.28
C SER A 329 18.04 -20.83 59.18
N SER A 330 17.07 -21.53 58.57
CA SER A 330 16.10 -22.38 59.27
C SER A 330 16.73 -23.58 60.00
N LEU A 331 17.90 -24.07 59.56
CA LEU A 331 18.61 -25.20 60.17
C LEU A 331 19.61 -24.77 61.26
N TYR A 332 19.98 -23.50 61.30
CA TYR A 332 20.98 -23.01 62.25
C TYR A 332 20.59 -23.18 63.73
N PRO A 333 19.33 -22.93 64.14
CA PRO A 333 18.89 -23.20 65.52
C PRO A 333 18.97 -24.68 65.90
N ASP A 334 18.58 -25.56 64.97
CA ASP A 334 18.62 -27.02 65.12
C ASP A 334 20.07 -27.54 65.30
N ILE A 335 21.01 -26.99 64.53
CA ILE A 335 22.44 -27.31 64.62
C ILE A 335 23.03 -26.77 65.92
N LYS A 336 22.72 -25.52 66.28
CA LYS A 336 23.22 -24.90 67.51
C LYS A 336 22.77 -25.66 68.76
N ALA A 337 21.48 -26.02 68.82
CA ALA A 337 20.92 -26.82 69.91
C ALA A 337 21.59 -28.20 70.03
N ALA A 338 22.01 -28.80 68.91
CA ALA A 338 22.71 -30.08 68.92
C ALA A 338 24.18 -29.95 69.33
N VAL A 339 24.85 -28.83 69.01
CA VAL A 339 26.23 -28.56 69.45
C VAL A 339 26.32 -28.33 70.96
N ASP A 340 25.28 -27.73 71.54
CA ASP A 340 25.20 -27.44 72.98
C ASP A 340 24.74 -28.65 73.83
N ASP A 341 24.37 -29.78 73.21
CA ASP A 341 23.90 -31.00 73.88
C ASP A 341 25.06 -31.95 74.22
N ALA A 342 25.39 -32.07 75.51
CA ALA A 342 26.44 -32.95 76.02
C ALA A 342 26.17 -34.46 75.84
N ASN A 343 24.93 -34.87 75.54
CA ASN A 343 24.51 -36.26 75.34
C ASN A 343 23.98 -36.52 73.93
N LEU A 344 24.50 -35.82 72.93
CA LEU A 344 24.03 -35.91 71.55
C LEU A 344 24.09 -37.34 70.99
N SER A 345 22.92 -37.91 70.67
CA SER A 345 22.84 -39.26 70.12
C SER A 345 23.28 -39.30 68.65
N PRO A 346 23.91 -40.41 68.18
CA PRO A 346 24.23 -40.60 66.77
C PRO A 346 23.02 -40.51 65.83
N ALA A 347 21.83 -40.88 66.31
CA ALA A 347 20.58 -40.79 65.55
C ALA A 347 20.19 -39.34 65.25
N ARG A 348 20.37 -38.42 66.22
CA ARG A 348 20.06 -37.00 66.05
C ARG A 348 21.04 -36.31 65.10
N VAL A 349 22.32 -36.70 65.15
CA VAL A 349 23.33 -36.25 64.17
C VAL A 349 22.94 -36.68 62.76
N ALA A 350 22.54 -37.95 62.58
CA ALA A 350 22.13 -38.46 61.27
C ALA A 350 20.88 -37.74 60.72
N GLU A 351 19.94 -37.33 61.57
CA GLU A 351 18.77 -36.55 61.18
C GLU A 351 19.15 -35.16 60.67
N LEU A 352 20.02 -34.45 61.39
CA LEU A 352 20.51 -33.12 60.98
C LEU A 352 21.31 -33.20 59.67
N LEU A 353 22.17 -34.22 59.52
CA LEU A 353 22.89 -34.47 58.28
C LEU A 353 21.94 -34.74 57.11
N ARG A 354 20.85 -35.50 57.32
CA ARG A 354 19.82 -35.69 56.28
C ARG A 354 19.11 -34.39 55.91
N LYS A 355 18.74 -33.56 56.88
CA LYS A 355 18.13 -32.25 56.61
C LYS A 355 19.08 -31.35 55.81
N LEU A 356 20.36 -31.33 56.17
CA LEU A 356 21.39 -30.55 55.48
C LEU A 356 21.64 -31.07 54.05
N LEU A 357 21.71 -32.39 53.87
CA LEU A 357 21.85 -33.01 52.55
C LEU A 357 20.64 -32.72 51.64
N ASN A 358 19.43 -32.78 52.20
CA ASN A 358 18.21 -32.44 51.45
C ASN A 358 18.20 -30.97 51.04
N LEU A 359 18.51 -30.05 51.96
CA LEU A 359 18.55 -28.63 51.67
C LEU A 359 19.67 -28.27 50.66
N SER A 360 20.81 -28.94 50.76
CA SER A 360 21.91 -28.85 49.78
C SER A 360 21.48 -29.35 48.41
N ALA A 361 20.77 -30.48 48.33
CA ALA A 361 20.22 -31.01 47.09
C ALA A 361 19.18 -30.08 46.45
N GLU A 362 18.29 -29.49 47.25
CA GLU A 362 17.31 -28.49 46.80
C GLU A 362 18.01 -27.22 46.29
N THR A 363 19.04 -26.75 47.00
CA THR A 363 19.84 -25.59 46.58
C THR A 363 20.57 -25.86 45.27
N ASN A 364 21.18 -27.05 45.12
CA ASN A 364 21.83 -27.44 43.88
C ASN A 364 20.82 -27.52 42.71
N ARG A 365 19.61 -28.03 42.95
CA ARG A 365 18.53 -28.01 41.94
C ARG A 365 18.12 -26.58 41.57
N HIS A 366 17.96 -25.69 42.55
CA HIS A 366 17.62 -24.28 42.31
C HIS A 366 18.72 -23.56 41.51
N LEU A 367 19.99 -23.77 41.87
CA LEU A 367 21.14 -23.21 41.16
C LEU A 367 21.25 -23.76 39.74
N GLN A 368 21.08 -25.07 39.56
CA GLN A 368 21.06 -25.68 38.22
C GLN A 368 19.93 -25.11 37.36
N ALA A 369 18.73 -24.97 37.92
CA ALA A 369 17.60 -24.35 37.23
C ALA A 369 17.86 -22.87 36.87
N ARG A 370 18.61 -22.13 37.70
CA ARG A 370 19.06 -20.76 37.38
C ARG A 370 20.11 -20.74 36.26
N ILE A 371 21.10 -21.64 36.31
CA ILE A 371 22.13 -21.76 35.27
C ILE A 371 21.49 -22.12 33.92
N ASP A 372 20.57 -23.09 33.91
CA ASP A 372 19.84 -23.50 32.72
C ASP A 372 18.95 -22.37 32.15
N LYS A 373 18.45 -21.47 33.01
CA LYS A 373 17.72 -20.25 32.61
C LYS A 373 18.65 -19.20 32.01
N ILE A 374 19.86 -19.02 32.55
CA ILE A 374 20.85 -18.06 32.00
C ILE A 374 21.31 -18.51 30.60
N GLY A 375 21.41 -19.82 30.35
CA GLY A 375 21.81 -20.38 29.05
C GLY A 375 20.73 -20.35 27.97
N LYS A 376 19.47 -19.99 28.28
CA LYS A 376 18.37 -19.92 27.33
C LYS A 376 17.89 -18.47 27.21
N PRO A 377 17.90 -17.85 26.02
CA PRO A 377 17.34 -16.51 25.86
C PRO A 377 15.89 -16.53 26.34
N GLU A 378 15.57 -15.63 27.26
CA GLU A 378 14.22 -15.50 27.80
C GLU A 378 13.29 -15.27 26.60
N ARG A 379 12.36 -16.22 26.36
CA ARG A 379 11.36 -16.04 25.29
C ARG A 379 10.52 -14.83 25.68
N ARG A 380 10.79 -13.68 25.05
CA ARG A 380 9.95 -12.50 25.19
C ARG A 380 8.53 -12.90 24.86
N VAL A 381 7.60 -12.58 25.75
CA VAL A 381 6.19 -12.80 25.48
C VAL A 381 5.77 -11.86 24.36
N ALA A 382 5.60 -12.43 23.17
CA ALA A 382 5.09 -11.71 22.02
C ALA A 382 3.56 -11.65 22.12
N ILE A 383 3.04 -10.43 22.25
CA ILE A 383 1.59 -10.15 22.27
C ILE A 383 0.95 -10.19 20.88
N TRP A 384 1.77 -10.24 19.83
CA TRP A 384 1.34 -10.33 18.43
C TRP A 384 2.30 -11.22 17.63
N PRO A 385 1.90 -11.72 16.45
CA PRO A 385 2.74 -12.53 15.57
C PRO A 385 4.04 -11.84 15.14
N GLU A 386 5.01 -12.63 14.68
CA GLU A 386 6.32 -12.13 14.23
C GLU A 386 6.23 -11.09 13.12
N LEU A 387 5.35 -11.29 12.13
CA LEU A 387 5.13 -10.33 11.05
C LEU A 387 4.68 -8.96 11.58
N VAL A 388 3.73 -8.94 12.52
CA VAL A 388 3.26 -7.70 13.16
C VAL A 388 4.38 -7.05 13.96
N ASN A 389 5.17 -7.86 14.68
CA ASN A 389 6.32 -7.37 15.42
C ASN A 389 7.35 -6.70 14.49
N HIS A 390 7.65 -7.32 13.35
CA HIS A 390 8.53 -6.72 12.34
C HIS A 390 7.97 -5.39 11.84
N SER A 391 6.69 -5.35 11.48
CA SER A 391 6.01 -4.14 11.01
C SER A 391 5.98 -3.01 12.05
N VAL A 392 5.71 -3.32 13.32
CA VAL A 392 5.76 -2.32 14.41
C VAL A 392 7.17 -1.75 14.56
N ASN A 393 8.20 -2.60 14.53
CA ASN A 393 9.58 -2.15 14.61
C ASN A 393 10.00 -1.28 13.42
N GLU A 394 9.53 -1.60 12.21
CA GLU A 394 9.72 -0.75 11.04
C GLU A 394 9.03 0.60 11.16
N LEU A 395 7.77 0.62 11.61
CA LEU A 395 7.04 1.86 11.86
C LEU A 395 7.79 2.74 12.87
N ILE A 396 8.30 2.16 13.97
CA ILE A 396 9.11 2.88 14.97
C ILE A 396 10.37 3.45 14.32
N ARG A 397 11.09 2.63 13.53
CA ARG A 397 12.29 3.05 12.82
C ARG A 397 12.03 4.26 11.91
N TYR A 398 11.03 4.18 11.04
CA TYR A 398 10.72 5.26 10.10
C TYR A 398 10.14 6.49 10.79
N ARG A 399 9.28 6.31 11.80
CA ARG A 399 8.71 7.41 12.59
C ARG A 399 9.78 8.19 13.35
N ASN A 400 10.73 7.49 13.96
CA ASN A 400 11.87 8.11 14.64
C ASN A 400 12.77 8.85 13.63
N ALA A 401 12.98 8.27 12.45
CA ALA A 401 13.76 8.89 11.39
C ALA A 401 13.14 10.21 10.89
N ALA A 402 11.82 10.22 10.66
CA ALA A 402 11.06 11.41 10.29
C ALA A 402 11.07 12.49 11.38
N SER A 403 10.98 12.08 12.67
CA SER A 403 10.87 13.02 13.80
C SER A 403 12.20 13.63 14.23
N HIS A 404 13.32 12.90 14.10
CA HIS A 404 14.61 13.30 14.68
C HIS A 404 15.70 13.62 13.65
N LYS A 405 15.35 13.86 12.37
CA LYS A 405 16.33 14.03 11.26
C LYS A 405 17.43 12.97 11.32
N SER A 406 17.04 11.70 11.48
CA SER A 406 18.02 10.61 11.60
C SER A 406 18.84 10.45 10.31
N ARG A 407 19.91 9.65 10.37
CA ARG A 407 20.73 9.31 9.19
C ARG A 407 19.97 8.51 8.11
N ILE A 408 18.79 7.98 8.40
CA ILE A 408 17.98 7.24 7.44
C ILE A 408 17.23 8.26 6.57
N PRO A 409 17.52 8.37 5.26
CA PRO A 409 16.74 9.20 4.37
C PRO A 409 15.33 8.59 4.23
N ILE A 410 14.30 9.42 4.32
CA ILE A 410 12.92 9.01 4.10
C ILE A 410 12.55 9.34 2.66
N GLY A 411 12.46 8.32 1.82
CA GLY A 411 12.08 8.41 0.42
C GLY A 411 10.76 7.70 0.11
N PRO A 412 10.46 7.49 -1.19
CA PRO A 412 9.23 6.84 -1.63
C PRO A 412 9.09 5.42 -1.09
N MET A 413 10.20 4.67 -1.01
CA MET A 413 10.17 3.27 -0.57
C MET A 413 9.87 3.16 0.92
N GLU A 414 10.51 3.99 1.75
CA GLU A 414 10.27 4.04 3.19
C GLU A 414 8.81 4.42 3.50
N CYS A 415 8.22 5.33 2.70
CA CYS A 415 6.79 5.65 2.83
C CYS A 415 5.91 4.43 2.53
N ARG A 416 6.15 3.74 1.43
CA ARG A 416 5.37 2.54 1.05
C ARG A 416 5.49 1.45 2.12
N ARG A 417 6.70 1.20 2.64
CA ARG A 417 6.97 0.25 3.74
C ARG A 417 6.28 0.65 5.04
N ALA A 418 6.30 1.94 5.40
CA ALA A 418 5.63 2.44 6.60
C ALA A 418 4.11 2.21 6.50
N VAL A 419 3.49 2.56 5.37
CA VAL A 419 2.05 2.34 5.16
C VAL A 419 1.71 0.86 5.17
N PHE A 420 2.52 0.02 4.51
CA PHE A 420 2.35 -1.43 4.56
C PHE A 420 2.39 -1.97 5.98
N SER A 421 3.39 -1.57 6.76
CA SER A 421 3.51 -2.00 8.15
C SER A 421 2.34 -1.54 9.01
N PHE A 422 1.80 -0.34 8.76
CA PHE A 422 0.56 0.12 9.38
C PHE A 422 -0.65 -0.74 8.98
N VAL A 423 -0.80 -1.07 7.69
CA VAL A 423 -1.88 -1.95 7.21
C VAL A 423 -1.78 -3.33 7.85
N VAL A 424 -0.58 -3.92 7.96
CA VAL A 424 -0.35 -5.19 8.65
C VAL A 424 -0.82 -5.12 10.10
N LEU A 425 -0.40 -4.09 10.84
CA LEU A 425 -0.79 -3.87 12.24
C LEU A 425 -2.32 -3.73 12.38
N LEU A 426 -2.93 -2.85 11.58
CA LEU A 426 -4.36 -2.59 11.65
C LEU A 426 -5.19 -3.83 11.30
N ARG A 427 -4.82 -4.55 10.23
CA ARG A 427 -5.55 -5.75 9.78
C ARG A 427 -5.43 -6.88 10.78
N TRP A 428 -4.25 -7.08 11.38
CA TRP A 428 -4.11 -7.99 12.50
C TRP A 428 -5.02 -7.58 13.66
N TRP A 429 -5.01 -6.31 14.06
CA TRP A 429 -5.81 -5.84 15.18
C TRP A 429 -7.32 -6.02 14.97
N LEU A 430 -7.81 -5.68 13.78
CA LEU A 430 -9.22 -5.86 13.42
C LEU A 430 -9.62 -7.34 13.50
N ARG A 431 -8.76 -8.28 13.09
CA ARG A 431 -9.00 -9.72 13.21
C ARG A 431 -8.96 -10.15 14.67
N GLU A 432 -7.92 -9.78 15.42
CA GLU A 432 -7.74 -10.19 16.82
C GLU A 432 -8.92 -9.73 17.68
N ARG A 433 -9.39 -8.49 17.48
CA ARG A 433 -10.56 -7.94 18.19
C ARG A 433 -11.84 -8.77 18.00
N THR A 434 -12.02 -9.42 16.85
CA THR A 434 -13.18 -10.32 16.64
C THR A 434 -13.07 -11.65 17.36
N LEU A 435 -11.87 -12.04 17.79
CA LEU A 435 -11.57 -13.28 18.50
C LEU A 435 -11.55 -13.08 20.03
N ILE A 436 -11.69 -11.84 20.51
CA ILE A 436 -11.72 -11.54 21.94
C ILE A 436 -13.10 -11.89 22.51
N ASP A 437 -13.10 -12.75 23.52
CA ASP A 437 -14.28 -13.00 24.36
C ASP A 437 -14.37 -11.91 25.44
N TRP A 438 -15.33 -11.01 25.29
CA TRP A 438 -15.52 -9.87 26.20
C TRP A 438 -15.99 -10.28 27.60
N SER A 439 -16.46 -11.51 27.79
CA SER A 439 -16.84 -12.03 29.11
C SER A 439 -15.63 -12.34 29.99
N LYS A 440 -14.45 -12.53 29.40
CA LYS A 440 -13.21 -12.87 30.11
C LYS A 440 -12.56 -11.65 30.77
N SER A 441 -11.72 -11.91 31.76
CA SER A 441 -10.86 -10.88 32.37
C SER A 441 -9.73 -10.44 31.42
N ALA A 442 -9.11 -9.29 31.69
CA ALA A 442 -7.97 -8.79 30.89
C ALA A 442 -6.79 -9.79 30.86
N ASP A 443 -6.54 -10.49 31.97
CA ASP A 443 -5.46 -11.49 32.05
C ASP A 443 -5.76 -12.73 31.21
N GLU A 444 -7.01 -13.19 31.18
CA GLU A 444 -7.44 -14.32 30.36
C GLU A 444 -7.41 -13.98 28.87
N ILE A 445 -7.88 -12.78 28.48
CA ILE A 445 -7.81 -12.31 27.09
C ILE A 445 -6.36 -12.25 26.61
N LEU A 446 -5.46 -11.73 27.43
CA LEU A 446 -4.04 -11.62 27.08
C LEU A 446 -3.38 -13.00 26.97
N LYS A 447 -3.70 -13.95 27.87
CA LYS A 447 -3.22 -15.34 27.78
C LYS A 447 -3.70 -16.00 26.49
N ASP A 448 -4.98 -15.90 26.18
CA ASP A 448 -5.55 -16.45 24.94
C ASP A 448 -4.85 -15.88 23.70
N SER A 449 -4.62 -14.57 23.67
CA SER A 449 -3.94 -13.90 22.55
C SER A 449 -2.50 -14.39 22.38
N VAL A 450 -1.72 -14.42 23.46
CA VAL A 450 -0.33 -14.93 23.45
C VAL A 450 -0.26 -16.41 23.04
N GLU A 451 -1.18 -17.24 23.53
CA GLU A 451 -1.23 -18.66 23.19
C GLU A 451 -1.56 -18.90 21.71
N ARG A 452 -2.46 -18.09 21.13
CA ARG A 452 -2.76 -18.13 19.69
C ARG A 452 -1.52 -17.85 18.84
N HIS A 453 -0.67 -16.93 19.27
CA HIS A 453 0.52 -16.52 18.53
C HIS A 453 1.75 -17.38 18.79
N SER A 454 1.75 -18.17 19.87
CA SER A 454 2.86 -19.07 20.22
C SER A 454 2.79 -20.44 19.52
N LYS A 455 1.67 -20.75 18.85
CA LYS A 455 1.38 -22.05 18.23
C LYS A 455 1.42 -22.04 16.69
N GLY A 456 1.62 -20.89 16.07
CA GLY A 456 1.88 -20.73 14.63
C GLY A 456 3.32 -20.34 14.41
#